data_AF-A0A9X1I757-F1
#
_entry.id   AF-A0A9X1I757-F1
#
_cell.length_a   1.000
_cell.length_b   1.000
_cell.length_c   1.000
_cell.angle_alpha   90.00
_cell.angle_beta   90.00
_cell.angle_gamma   90.00
#
_symmetry.space_group_name_H-M   'P 1'
#
loop_
_entity.id
_entity.type
_entity.pdbx_description
1 polymer ?
#
loop_
_entity_poly.entity_id
_entity_poly.type
_entity_poly.pdbx_seq_one_letter_code
_entity_poly.pdbx_strand_id
1 'polypeptide(L)'
;MKKIIVFFALLICLHFQAEVPLQTSNVEHQKKWVDSVFSTLSLDQKIGQLFMVQAYSNRSETETNFIKKMINQFQIGGLIFMQGTPDMKLFWNNQVMIC
;
A
#
# COMPACT_ATOMS: atom_id res chain seq x y z
N MET A 1 16.89 -17.81 43.52
CA MET A 1 17.32 -16.87 42.47
C MET A 1 17.05 -17.37 41.04
N LYS A 2 17.45 -18.59 40.64
CA LYS A 2 17.15 -19.15 39.30
C LYS A 2 15.65 -19.17 38.92
N LYS A 3 14.76 -19.53 39.85
CA LYS A 3 13.30 -19.55 39.60
C LYS A 3 12.70 -18.16 39.32
N ILE A 4 13.28 -17.11 39.93
CA ILE A 4 12.86 -15.71 39.70
C ILE A 4 13.30 -15.24 38.32
N ILE A 5 14.52 -15.61 37.91
CA ILE A 5 15.03 -15.31 36.56
C ILE A 5 14.18 -15.99 35.48
N VAL A 6 13.79 -17.26 35.70
CA VAL A 6 12.91 -17.99 34.77
C VAL A 6 11.52 -17.34 34.71
N PHE A 7 10.98 -16.87 35.84
CA PHE A 7 9.70 -16.19 35.88
C PHE A 7 9.72 -14.83 35.14
N PHE A 8 10.80 -14.04 35.33
CA PHE A 8 10.99 -12.79 34.60
C PHE A 8 11.21 -13.01 33.09
N ALA A 9 11.95 -14.05 32.71
CA ALA A 9 12.12 -14.43 31.31
C ALA A 9 10.78 -14.84 30.66
N LEU A 10 9.93 -15.58 31.37
CA LEU A 10 8.60 -15.97 30.91
C LEU A 10 7.67 -14.77 30.73
N LEU A 11 7.73 -13.78 31.63
CA LEU A 11 6.97 -12.52 31.54
C LEU A 11 7.39 -11.68 30.33
N ILE A 12 8.70 -11.58 30.05
CA ILE A 12 9.22 -10.83 28.89
C ILE A 12 8.78 -11.46 27.57
N CYS A 13 8.70 -12.79 27.48
CA CYS A 13 8.19 -13.49 26.30
C CYS A 13 6.71 -13.22 26.01
N LEU A 14 5.90 -12.85 27.01
CA LEU A 14 4.47 -12.54 26.82
C LEU A 14 4.21 -11.15 26.23
N HIS A 15 5.22 -10.30 26.08
CA HIS A 15 5.07 -8.93 25.55
C HIS A 15 5.53 -8.79 24.10
N PHE A 16 5.82 -9.90 23.41
CA PHE A 16 6.18 -9.88 22.00
C PHE A 16 4.91 -9.71 21.14
N GLN A 17 4.36 -8.51 21.09
CA GLN A 17 3.30 -8.16 20.15
C GLN A 17 3.92 -7.88 18.78
N ALA A 18 3.56 -8.67 17.78
CA ALA A 18 3.92 -8.37 16.39
C ALA A 18 3.17 -7.12 15.95
N GLU A 19 3.90 -6.09 15.51
CA GLU A 19 3.28 -4.94 14.85
C GLU A 19 2.63 -5.41 13.55
N VAL A 20 1.32 -5.23 13.44
CA VAL A 20 0.61 -5.48 12.18
C VAL A 20 0.96 -4.32 11.24
N PRO A 21 1.67 -4.56 10.14
CA PRO A 21 2.02 -3.48 9.23
C PRO A 21 0.74 -2.84 8.66
N LEU A 22 0.75 -1.51 8.50
CA LEU A 22 -0.36 -0.69 7.99
C LEU A 22 -1.56 -0.50 8.94
N GLN A 23 -1.52 -1.04 10.17
CA GLN A 23 -2.57 -0.83 11.16
C GLN A 23 -2.41 0.54 11.83
N THR A 24 -3.49 1.34 11.87
CA THR A 24 -3.47 2.63 12.57
C THR A 24 -3.70 2.45 14.07
N SER A 25 -3.43 3.49 14.86
CA SER A 25 -3.79 3.54 16.29
C SER A 25 -5.30 3.34 16.54
N ASN A 26 -6.16 3.74 15.59
CA ASN A 26 -7.60 3.51 15.64
C ASN A 26 -8.03 2.51 14.54
N VAL A 27 -8.04 1.23 14.91
CA VAL A 27 -8.37 0.11 14.00
C VAL A 27 -9.82 0.14 13.56
N GLU A 28 -10.73 0.52 14.45
CA GLU A 28 -12.17 0.55 14.15
C GLU A 28 -12.49 1.63 13.12
N HIS A 29 -11.89 2.81 13.26
CA HIS A 29 -12.04 3.88 12.30
C HIS A 29 -11.43 3.52 10.94
N GLN A 30 -10.25 2.90 10.93
CA GLN A 30 -9.64 2.38 9.70
C GLN A 30 -10.59 1.40 9.00
N LYS A 31 -11.14 0.42 9.73
CA LYS A 31 -12.07 -0.56 9.18
C LYS A 31 -13.32 0.11 8.60
N LYS A 32 -13.95 1.03 9.35
CA LYS A 32 -15.14 1.77 8.88
C LYS A 32 -14.87 2.54 7.58
N TRP A 33 -13.69 3.17 7.47
CA TRP A 33 -13.30 3.89 6.26
C TRP A 33 -13.02 2.95 5.09
N VAL A 34 -12.30 1.84 5.31
CA VAL A 34 -12.06 0.84 4.25
C VAL A 34 -13.38 0.26 3.76
N ASP A 35 -14.27 -0.15 4.67
CA ASP A 35 -15.56 -0.74 4.33
C ASP A 35 -16.45 0.27 3.58
N SER A 36 -16.43 1.56 3.98
CA SER A 36 -17.21 2.58 3.29
C SER A 36 -16.73 2.80 1.86
N VAL A 37 -15.42 2.92 1.64
CA VAL A 37 -14.84 3.06 0.30
C VAL A 37 -15.05 1.80 -0.54
N PHE A 38 -14.81 0.61 0.02
CA PHE A 38 -14.95 -0.64 -0.72
C PHE A 38 -16.39 -0.91 -1.16
N SER A 39 -17.38 -0.46 -0.37
CA SER A 39 -18.79 -0.60 -0.69
C SER A 39 -19.24 0.21 -1.90
N THR A 40 -18.54 1.30 -2.24
CA THR A 40 -18.90 2.16 -3.39
C THR A 40 -18.35 1.65 -4.72
N LEU A 41 -17.43 0.68 -4.69
CA LEU A 41 -16.76 0.14 -5.89
C LEU A 41 -17.62 -0.89 -6.63
N SER A 42 -17.68 -0.76 -7.95
CA SER A 42 -18.21 -1.79 -8.85
C SER A 42 -17.34 -3.06 -8.83
N LEU A 43 -17.87 -4.17 -9.35
CA LEU A 43 -17.09 -5.42 -9.45
C LEU A 43 -15.81 -5.22 -10.28
N ASP A 44 -15.91 -4.52 -11.41
CA ASP A 44 -14.76 -4.25 -12.28
C ASP A 44 -13.73 -3.37 -11.58
N GLN A 45 -14.17 -2.37 -10.81
CA GLN A 45 -13.26 -1.55 -10.00
C GLN A 45 -12.56 -2.36 -8.91
N LYS A 46 -13.28 -3.26 -8.22
CA LYS A 46 -12.71 -4.17 -7.23
C LYS A 46 -11.66 -5.10 -7.84
N ILE A 47 -11.93 -5.62 -9.03
CA ILE A 47 -10.98 -6.43 -9.80
C ILE A 47 -9.78 -5.57 -10.21
N GLY A 48 -10.00 -4.34 -10.66
CA GLY A 48 -8.96 -3.36 -10.99
C GLY A 48 -7.99 -3.13 -9.84
N GLN A 49 -8.48 -3.00 -8.61
CA GLN A 49 -7.66 -2.82 -7.41
C GLN A 49 -6.67 -3.98 -7.14
N LEU A 50 -6.87 -5.16 -7.75
CA LEU A 50 -5.94 -6.30 -7.61
C LEU A 50 -4.74 -6.22 -8.57
N PHE A 51 -4.78 -5.34 -9.56
CA PHE A 51 -3.72 -5.20 -10.55
C PHE A 51 -2.76 -4.07 -10.18
N MET A 52 -1.47 -4.33 -10.37
CA MET A 52 -0.41 -3.34 -10.26
C MET A 52 0.41 -3.30 -11.55
N VAL A 53 0.74 -2.09 -12.02
CA VAL A 53 1.51 -1.89 -13.25
C VAL A 53 2.92 -1.42 -12.92
N GLN A 54 3.90 -1.94 -13.65
CA GLN A 54 5.30 -1.53 -13.49
C GLN A 54 5.52 -0.18 -14.17
N ALA A 55 6.10 0.77 -13.44
CA ALA A 55 6.51 2.06 -13.96
C ALA A 55 8.05 2.15 -13.97
N TYR A 56 8.62 2.27 -15.15
CA TYR A 56 10.06 2.46 -15.34
C TYR A 56 10.42 3.94 -15.28
N SER A 57 11.69 4.20 -14.99
CA SER A 57 12.22 5.56 -14.88
C SER A 57 12.60 6.18 -16.23
N ASN A 58 12.36 5.48 -17.34
CA ASN A 58 12.54 6.05 -18.66
C ASN A 58 11.37 7.04 -18.92
N ARG A 59 11.68 8.20 -19.48
CA ARG A 59 10.71 9.30 -19.69
C ARG A 59 9.93 9.16 -21.00
N SER A 60 9.60 7.95 -21.45
CA SER A 60 8.81 7.84 -22.68
C SER A 60 7.38 8.30 -22.40
N GLU A 61 6.92 9.30 -23.16
CA GLU A 61 5.55 9.80 -23.09
C GLU A 61 4.53 8.68 -23.35
N THR A 62 4.91 7.69 -24.16
CA THR A 62 4.18 6.45 -24.40
C THR A 62 3.88 5.67 -23.12
N GLU A 63 4.87 5.51 -22.24
CA GLU A 63 4.71 4.76 -20.99
C GLU A 63 3.81 5.52 -20.00
N THR A 64 3.97 6.84 -19.89
CA THR A 64 3.08 7.70 -19.09
C THR A 64 1.64 7.65 -19.59
N ASN A 65 1.42 7.73 -20.90
CA ASN A 65 0.09 7.65 -21.48
C ASN A 65 -0.53 6.26 -21.30
N PHE A 66 0.27 5.20 -21.39
CA PHE A 66 -0.17 3.84 -21.09
C PHE A 66 -0.62 3.71 -19.63
N ILE A 67 0.19 4.18 -18.68
CA ILE A 67 -0.15 4.14 -17.24
C ILE A 67 -1.41 4.95 -16.94
N LYS A 68 -1.53 6.16 -17.49
CA LYS A 68 -2.74 6.98 -17.38
C LYS A 68 -3.97 6.28 -17.93
N LYS A 69 -3.83 5.57 -19.05
CA LYS A 69 -4.92 4.76 -19.62
C LYS A 69 -5.31 3.63 -18.68
N MET A 70 -4.33 2.92 -18.10
CA MET A 70 -4.61 1.83 -17.14
C MET A 70 -5.36 2.32 -15.91
N ILE A 71 -4.97 3.49 -15.38
CA ILE A 71 -5.62 4.09 -14.22
C ILE A 71 -7.03 4.53 -14.56
N ASN A 72 -7.19 5.34 -15.61
CA ASN A 72 -8.50 5.91 -15.95
C ASN A 72 -9.50 4.84 -16.42
N GLN A 73 -9.07 3.85 -17.20
CA GLN A 73 -9.98 2.85 -17.78
C GLN A 73 -10.19 1.64 -16.89
N PHE A 74 -9.13 1.14 -16.24
CA PHE A 74 -9.18 -0.12 -15.49
C PHE A 74 -9.09 0.06 -13.98
N GLN A 75 -8.90 1.29 -13.49
CA GLN A 75 -8.92 1.64 -12.06
C GLN A 75 -7.97 0.74 -11.25
N ILE A 76 -6.74 0.60 -11.77
CA ILE A 76 -5.71 -0.26 -11.18
C ILE A 76 -5.39 0.15 -9.73
N GLY A 77 -5.07 -0.83 -8.87
CA GLY A 77 -4.87 -0.60 -7.44
C GLY A 77 -3.50 -0.03 -7.06
N GLY A 78 -2.51 -0.12 -7.94
CA GLY A 78 -1.20 0.45 -7.63
C GLY A 78 -0.18 0.44 -8.76
N LEU A 79 0.95 1.08 -8.48
CA LEU A 79 2.12 1.11 -9.35
C LEU A 79 3.33 0.53 -8.63
N ILE A 80 4.14 -0.22 -9.36
CA ILE A 80 5.42 -0.73 -8.87
C ILE A 80 6.53 0.04 -9.58
N PHE A 81 7.22 0.89 -8.83
CA PHE A 81 8.35 1.64 -9.37
C PHE A 81 9.57 0.74 -9.51
N MET A 82 10.06 0.59 -10.73
CA MET A 82 11.29 -0.13 -11.03
C MET A 82 12.51 0.78 -10.75
N GLN A 83 13.72 0.25 -10.94
CA GLN A 83 14.97 0.98 -10.66
C GLN A 83 15.01 2.38 -11.30
N GLY A 84 15.45 3.38 -10.53
CA GLY A 84 15.75 4.74 -10.99
C GLY A 84 15.96 5.75 -9.86
N THR A 85 15.91 7.04 -10.20
CA THR A 85 16.32 8.13 -9.30
C THR A 85 15.18 8.62 -8.39
N PRO A 86 15.49 9.18 -7.19
CA PRO A 86 14.49 9.74 -6.27
C PRO A 86 13.56 10.78 -6.90
N ASP A 87 14.10 11.62 -7.78
CA ASP A 87 13.34 12.67 -8.49
C ASP A 87 12.21 12.10 -9.37
N MET A 88 12.39 10.88 -9.90
CA MET A 88 11.37 10.23 -10.71
C MET A 88 10.19 9.74 -9.88
N LYS A 89 10.43 9.29 -8.64
CA LYS A 89 9.35 8.92 -7.72
C LYS A 89 8.46 10.13 -7.44
N LEU A 90 9.07 11.30 -7.25
CA LEU A 90 8.38 12.58 -7.09
C LEU A 90 7.57 12.98 -8.33
N PHE A 91 8.19 12.88 -9.51
CA PHE A 91 7.49 13.15 -10.78
C PHE A 91 6.25 12.27 -10.95
N TRP A 92 6.38 10.94 -10.76
CA TRP A 92 5.26 10.02 -10.87
C TRP A 92 4.19 10.27 -9.82
N ASN A 93 4.57 10.58 -8.57
CA ASN A 93 3.63 10.93 -7.53
C ASN A 93 2.77 12.15 -7.95
N ASN A 94 3.41 13.20 -8.46
CA ASN A 94 2.70 14.40 -8.89
C ASN A 94 1.89 14.21 -10.19
N GLN A 95 2.30 13.30 -11.08
CA GLN A 95 1.60 13.09 -12.36
C GLN A 95 0.43 12.12 -12.28
N VAL A 96 0.50 11.17 -11.35
CA VAL A 96 -0.41 10.01 -11.34
C VAL A 96 -1.28 9.99 -10.09
N MET A 97 -0.79 10.49 -8.96
CA MET A 97 -1.54 10.52 -7.71
C MET A 97 -2.41 11.79 -7.55
N ILE A 98 -2.25 12.78 -8.44
CA ILE A 98 -3.06 14.01 -8.50
C ILE A 98 -4.23 13.88 -9.52
N CYS A 99 -4.29 12.78 -10.27
CA CYS A 99 -5.42 12.48 -11.16
C CYS A 99 -6.59 11.83 -10.41
#